data_AF-A0A661BMN3-F1
#
_entry.id   AF-A0A661BMN3-F1
#
_cell.length_a   1.000
_cell.length_b   1.000
_cell.length_c   1.000
_cell.angle_alpha   90.00
_cell.angle_beta   90.00
_cell.angle_gamma   90.00
#
_symmetry.space_group_name_H-M   'P 1'
#
loop_
_entity.id
_entity.type
_entity.pdbx_description
1 polymer ?
#
loop_
_entity_poly.entity_id
_entity_poly.type
_entity_poly.pdbx_seq_one_letter_code
_entity_poly.pdbx_strand_id
1 'polypeptide(L)'
;MRARFLLCTVLSLAVWALPLGAVQAAGAKDDVARMIRLLGYGAGIHNFKNFVLRDRDAYAEKARAEFTQALTIINGLESNPEMNSRDREALRAIEEAVASYRAGLDKIPELRLKGWRIEDMDRSVVVDDTAAVNGINTLRAKWNWSDFEEMEYQLGYGKAIHHFKNYVIRGHERYHTDALASLLAIGGLVAGQLRAGGSPEALGEIRRIAHAYQEYLGLVERMQYLQRPTNQIDLAVKINDGPATKALASLR
;
A
#
# COMPACT_ATOMS: atom_id res chain seq x y z
N MET A 1 -64.14 -53.30 -21.87
CA MET A 1 -63.10 -53.45 -20.82
C MET A 1 -61.78 -52.93 -21.36
N ARG A 2 -61.34 -51.73 -20.96
CA ARG A 2 -60.06 -51.13 -21.37
C ARG A 2 -59.08 -51.23 -20.20
N ALA A 3 -58.01 -51.99 -20.36
CA ALA A 3 -56.92 -52.07 -19.37
C ALA A 3 -55.92 -50.93 -19.60
N ARG A 4 -55.65 -50.16 -18.55
CA ARG A 4 -54.69 -49.05 -18.51
C ARG A 4 -53.27 -49.62 -18.38
N PHE A 5 -52.36 -49.21 -19.26
CA PHE A 5 -50.91 -49.34 -19.05
C PHE A 5 -50.46 -48.28 -18.03
N LEU A 6 -49.84 -48.72 -16.93
CA LEU A 6 -49.05 -47.85 -16.05
C LEU A 6 -47.64 -47.73 -16.65
N LEU A 7 -47.24 -46.52 -17.06
CA LEU A 7 -45.82 -46.18 -17.22
C LEU A 7 -45.23 -45.92 -15.83
N CYS A 8 -44.27 -46.74 -15.42
CA CYS A 8 -43.41 -46.47 -14.27
C CYS A 8 -42.23 -45.62 -14.76
N THR A 9 -42.26 -44.32 -14.46
CA THR A 9 -41.15 -43.40 -14.74
C THR A 9 -40.08 -43.57 -13.66
N VAL A 10 -38.89 -44.05 -14.03
CA VAL A 10 -37.71 -44.00 -13.18
C VAL A 10 -37.14 -42.59 -13.24
N LEU A 11 -37.29 -41.82 -12.14
CA LEU A 11 -36.57 -40.55 -11.97
C LEU A 11 -35.10 -40.84 -11.68
N SER A 12 -34.23 -40.66 -12.67
CA SER A 12 -32.79 -40.53 -12.43
C SER A 12 -32.51 -39.13 -11.86
N LEU A 13 -32.18 -39.07 -10.57
CA LEU A 13 -31.61 -37.88 -9.93
C LEU A 13 -30.20 -37.65 -10.47
N ALA A 14 -30.10 -36.84 -11.53
CA ALA A 14 -28.83 -36.23 -11.91
C ALA A 14 -28.50 -35.15 -10.88
N VAL A 15 -27.60 -35.45 -9.95
CA VAL A 15 -26.95 -34.45 -9.11
C VAL A 15 -26.01 -33.66 -10.01
N TRP A 16 -26.44 -32.48 -10.44
CA TRP A 16 -25.54 -31.50 -11.03
C TRP A 16 -24.68 -30.95 -9.90
N ALA A 17 -23.46 -31.47 -9.77
CA ALA A 17 -22.42 -30.78 -9.04
C ALA A 17 -22.17 -29.46 -9.79
N LEU A 18 -22.70 -28.36 -9.24
CA LEU A 18 -22.29 -27.02 -9.65
C LEU A 18 -20.76 -26.98 -9.56
N PRO A 19 -20.04 -26.54 -10.61
CA PRO A 19 -18.62 -26.31 -10.45
C PRO A 19 -18.48 -25.27 -9.35
N LEU A 20 -17.81 -25.63 -8.25
CA LEU A 20 -17.25 -24.64 -7.34
C LEU A 20 -16.56 -23.63 -8.24
N GLY A 21 -17.07 -22.40 -8.25
CA GLY A 21 -16.45 -21.32 -8.99
C GLY A 21 -14.98 -21.34 -8.64
N ALA A 22 -14.15 -21.65 -9.64
CA ALA A 22 -12.73 -21.48 -9.50
C ALA A 22 -12.56 -20.00 -9.16
N VAL A 23 -12.20 -19.70 -7.91
CA VAL A 23 -11.49 -18.47 -7.62
C VAL A 23 -10.30 -18.56 -8.56
N GLN A 24 -10.37 -17.83 -9.67
CA GLN A 24 -9.28 -17.74 -10.61
C GLN A 24 -8.08 -17.32 -9.75
N ALA A 25 -7.06 -18.19 -9.65
CA ALA A 25 -5.85 -17.82 -8.95
C ALA A 25 -5.40 -16.50 -9.55
N ALA A 26 -5.30 -15.48 -8.71
CA ALA A 26 -4.99 -14.13 -9.14
C ALA A 26 -3.72 -14.16 -10.01
N GLY A 27 -3.73 -13.47 -11.14
CA GLY A 27 -2.64 -13.51 -12.11
C GLY A 27 -1.38 -12.85 -11.55
N ALA A 28 -0.24 -13.00 -12.23
CA ALA A 28 1.02 -12.42 -11.75
C ALA A 28 0.94 -10.87 -11.62
N LYS A 29 0.15 -10.22 -12.49
CA LYS A 29 -0.21 -8.80 -12.36
C LYS A 29 -0.87 -8.47 -11.02
N ASP A 30 -1.91 -9.23 -10.67
CA ASP A 30 -2.68 -9.00 -9.45
C ASP A 30 -1.82 -9.25 -8.21
N ASP A 31 -0.98 -10.29 -8.25
CA ASP A 31 0.00 -10.59 -7.21
C ASP A 31 0.98 -9.42 -7.00
N VAL A 32 1.54 -8.87 -8.08
CA VAL A 32 2.40 -7.69 -8.02
C VAL A 32 1.67 -6.49 -7.41
N ALA A 33 0.43 -6.22 -7.83
CA ALA A 33 -0.36 -5.11 -7.28
C ALA A 33 -0.69 -5.33 -5.78
N ARG A 34 -1.03 -6.56 -5.38
CA ARG A 34 -1.27 -6.91 -3.97
C ARG A 34 0.00 -6.77 -3.13
N MET A 35 1.14 -7.22 -3.62
CA MET A 35 2.43 -7.06 -2.95
C MET A 35 2.74 -5.57 -2.71
N ILE A 36 2.66 -4.72 -3.73
CA ILE A 36 2.96 -3.29 -3.60
C ILE A 36 2.01 -2.61 -2.60
N ARG A 37 0.73 -2.98 -2.60
CA ARG A 37 -0.24 -2.51 -1.62
C ARG A 37 0.13 -2.90 -0.19
N LEU A 38 0.53 -4.15 0.04
CA LEU A 38 0.97 -4.64 1.35
C LEU A 38 2.22 -3.92 1.87
N LEU A 39 3.05 -3.40 0.97
CA LEU A 39 4.22 -2.62 1.36
C LEU A 39 3.90 -1.13 1.57
N GLY A 40 2.90 -0.61 0.86
CA GLY A 40 2.63 0.82 0.71
C GLY A 40 1.44 1.34 1.54
N TYR A 41 0.44 1.90 0.83
CA TYR A 41 -0.62 2.74 1.41
C TYR A 41 -1.41 1.99 2.49
N GLY A 42 -1.34 2.50 3.72
CA GLY A 42 -2.06 1.91 4.86
C GLY A 42 -1.46 0.62 5.43
N ALA A 43 -0.35 0.13 4.88
CA ALA A 43 0.22 -1.19 5.19
C ALA A 43 1.66 -1.10 5.71
N GLY A 44 2.55 -2.02 5.30
CA GLY A 44 3.79 -2.36 6.02
C GLY A 44 4.66 -1.19 6.40
N ILE A 45 5.04 -0.34 5.42
CA ILE A 45 5.87 0.85 5.69
C ILE A 45 5.11 1.91 6.49
N HIS A 46 3.81 2.08 6.22
CA HIS A 46 3.01 3.03 6.99
C HIS A 46 2.97 2.62 8.47
N ASN A 47 2.70 1.34 8.75
CA ASN A 47 2.73 0.81 10.11
C ASN A 47 4.13 0.87 10.73
N PHE A 48 5.19 0.59 9.98
CA PHE A 48 6.58 0.80 10.43
C PHE A 48 6.83 2.25 10.87
N LYS A 49 6.50 3.24 10.04
CA LYS A 49 6.68 4.65 10.39
C LYS A 49 5.81 5.08 11.57
N ASN A 50 4.59 4.59 11.66
CA ASN A 50 3.74 4.83 12.83
C ASN A 50 4.32 4.20 14.11
N PHE A 51 5.00 3.06 14.01
CA PHE A 51 5.70 2.46 15.15
C PHE A 51 6.88 3.32 15.61
N VAL A 52 7.68 3.84 14.68
CA VAL A 52 8.76 4.82 14.96
C VAL A 52 8.20 6.08 15.66
N LEU A 53 7.06 6.59 15.20
CA LEU A 53 6.47 7.84 15.71
C LEU A 53 5.74 7.67 17.06
N ARG A 54 5.05 6.54 17.28
CA ARG A 54 3.96 6.46 18.28
C ARG A 54 4.09 5.38 19.34
N ASP A 55 5.10 4.51 19.23
CA ASP A 55 5.39 3.50 20.25
C ASP A 55 4.24 2.57 20.62
N ARG A 56 3.58 2.00 19.61
CA ARG A 56 2.51 1.02 19.87
C ARG A 56 2.86 -0.27 19.18
N ASP A 57 2.95 -1.34 19.96
CA ASP A 57 3.24 -2.69 19.46
C ASP A 57 2.27 -3.12 18.35
N ALA A 58 1.02 -2.68 18.43
CA ALA A 58 0.03 -2.91 17.38
C ALA A 58 0.47 -2.44 15.98
N TYR A 59 1.32 -1.41 15.88
CA TYR A 59 1.90 -0.99 14.61
C TYR A 59 3.04 -1.92 14.17
N ALA A 60 3.90 -2.36 15.09
CA ALA A 60 4.96 -3.32 14.77
C ALA A 60 4.36 -4.65 14.29
N GLU A 61 3.36 -5.18 15.00
CA GLU A 61 2.71 -6.45 14.66
C GLU A 61 2.01 -6.40 13.30
N LYS A 62 1.30 -5.30 12.99
CA LYS A 62 0.70 -5.11 11.67
C LYS A 62 1.76 -5.05 10.58
N ALA A 63 2.83 -4.28 10.78
CA ALA A 63 3.91 -4.18 9.81
C ALA A 63 4.56 -5.56 9.57
N ARG A 64 4.84 -6.35 10.62
CA ARG A 64 5.37 -7.72 10.50
C ARG A 64 4.45 -8.62 9.69
N ALA A 65 3.15 -8.59 9.96
CA ALA A 65 2.17 -9.39 9.25
C ALA A 65 2.11 -9.02 7.76
N GLU A 66 2.09 -7.72 7.45
CA GLU A 66 2.03 -7.21 6.08
C GLU A 66 3.31 -7.51 5.29
N PHE A 67 4.48 -7.34 5.91
CA PHE A 67 5.76 -7.74 5.32
C PHE A 67 5.84 -9.25 5.08
N THR A 68 5.34 -10.07 6.02
CA THR A 68 5.30 -11.52 5.86
C THR A 68 4.41 -11.93 4.68
N GLN A 69 3.23 -11.30 4.54
CA GLN A 69 2.35 -11.55 3.39
C GLN A 69 3.00 -11.11 2.07
N ALA A 70 3.68 -9.97 2.04
CA ALA A 70 4.39 -9.50 0.85
C ALA A 70 5.51 -10.48 0.43
N LEU A 71 6.30 -10.99 1.38
CA LEU A 71 7.34 -12.00 1.12
C LEU A 71 6.75 -13.31 0.58
N THR A 72 5.61 -13.75 1.10
CA THR A 72 4.91 -14.93 0.55
C THR A 72 4.51 -14.72 -0.92
N ILE A 73 4.05 -13.52 -1.29
CA ILE A 73 3.71 -13.20 -2.68
C ILE A 73 4.98 -13.14 -3.55
N ILE A 74 6.05 -12.52 -3.05
CA ILE A 74 7.35 -12.48 -3.75
C ILE A 74 7.83 -13.89 -4.09
N ASN A 75 7.81 -14.82 -3.13
CA ASN A 75 8.21 -16.21 -3.35
C ASN A 75 7.37 -16.91 -4.43
N GLY A 76 6.06 -16.63 -4.47
CA GLY A 76 5.17 -17.14 -5.52
C GLY A 76 5.51 -16.58 -6.90
N LEU A 77 5.74 -15.27 -6.98
CA LEU A 77 6.15 -14.59 -8.22
C LEU A 77 7.52 -15.05 -8.70
N GLU A 78 8.47 -15.31 -7.80
CA GLU A 78 9.80 -15.84 -8.14
C GLU A 78 9.77 -17.21 -8.80
N SER A 79 8.68 -17.98 -8.66
CA SER A 79 8.49 -19.26 -9.36
C SER A 79 7.56 -19.14 -10.57
N ASN A 80 6.97 -17.96 -10.81
CA ASN A 80 5.99 -17.76 -11.85
C ASN A 80 6.67 -17.70 -13.25
N PRO A 81 6.14 -18.42 -14.26
CA PRO A 81 6.70 -18.45 -15.62
C PRO A 81 6.59 -17.11 -16.36
N GLU A 82 5.66 -16.23 -15.95
CA GLU A 82 5.53 -14.89 -16.53
C GLU A 82 6.66 -13.95 -16.08
N MET A 83 7.44 -14.28 -15.05
CA MET A 83 8.56 -13.46 -14.58
C MET A 83 9.83 -13.73 -15.39
N ASN A 84 10.41 -12.68 -15.99
CA ASN A 84 11.72 -12.76 -16.63
C ASN A 84 12.86 -12.45 -15.63
N SER A 85 14.11 -12.49 -16.09
CA SER A 85 15.27 -12.20 -15.23
C SER A 85 15.24 -10.80 -14.59
N ARG A 86 14.80 -9.79 -15.35
CA ARG A 86 14.68 -8.42 -14.86
C ARG A 86 13.58 -8.27 -13.81
N ASP A 87 12.47 -8.98 -13.97
CA ASP A 87 11.41 -9.00 -12.95
C ASP A 87 11.89 -9.66 -11.66
N ARG A 88 12.66 -10.75 -11.75
CA ARG A 88 13.23 -11.43 -10.57
C ARG A 88 14.26 -10.55 -9.86
N GLU A 89 15.07 -9.80 -10.59
CA GLU A 89 15.96 -8.80 -10.01
C GLU A 89 15.18 -7.70 -9.27
N ALA A 90 14.08 -7.22 -9.87
CA ALA A 90 13.19 -6.27 -9.23
C ALA A 90 12.55 -6.83 -7.94
N LEU A 91 12.12 -8.10 -7.94
CA LEU A 91 11.56 -8.77 -6.77
C LEU A 91 12.59 -8.91 -5.64
N ARG A 92 13.83 -9.27 -5.95
CA ARG A 92 14.93 -9.37 -4.97
C ARG A 92 15.25 -8.04 -4.32
N ALA A 93 15.30 -6.95 -5.09
CA ALA A 93 15.50 -5.62 -4.54
C ALA A 93 14.39 -5.22 -3.55
N ILE A 94 13.14 -5.63 -3.82
CA ILE A 94 12.01 -5.40 -2.91
C ILE A 94 12.14 -6.28 -1.66
N GLU A 95 12.51 -7.55 -1.80
CA GLU A 95 12.76 -8.46 -0.69
C GLU A 95 13.83 -7.93 0.28
N GLU A 96 14.95 -7.45 -0.24
CA GLU A 96 16.05 -6.86 0.55
C GLU A 96 15.60 -5.63 1.36
N ALA A 97 14.79 -4.76 0.76
CA ALA A 97 14.20 -3.63 1.47
C ALA A 97 13.24 -4.09 2.58
N VAL A 98 12.40 -5.10 2.32
CA VAL A 98 11.49 -5.68 3.33
C VAL A 98 12.27 -6.29 4.50
N ALA A 99 13.36 -7.01 4.22
CA ALA A 99 14.24 -7.56 5.24
C ALA A 99 14.83 -6.44 6.13
N SER A 100 15.26 -5.34 5.52
CA SER A 100 15.79 -4.17 6.23
C SER A 100 14.74 -3.50 7.12
N TYR A 101 13.50 -3.36 6.65
CA TYR A 101 12.39 -2.85 7.48
C TYR A 101 12.09 -3.77 8.66
N ARG A 102 12.08 -5.09 8.45
CA ARG A 102 11.87 -6.06 9.54
C ARG A 102 12.96 -5.98 10.60
N ALA A 103 14.22 -5.89 10.19
CA ALA A 103 15.33 -5.66 11.12
C ALA A 103 15.18 -4.34 11.90
N GLY A 104 14.66 -3.29 11.26
CA GLY A 104 14.31 -2.04 11.92
C GLY A 104 13.23 -2.22 13.00
N LEU A 105 12.20 -3.03 12.77
CA LEU A 105 11.15 -3.33 13.77
C LEU A 105 11.72 -3.97 15.03
N ASP A 106 12.75 -4.82 14.89
CA ASP A 106 13.40 -5.50 16.01
C ASP A 106 14.32 -4.56 16.79
N LYS A 107 14.92 -3.58 16.12
CA LYS A 107 15.85 -2.61 16.73
C LYS A 107 15.13 -1.49 17.49
N ILE A 108 13.95 -1.06 17.04
CA ILE A 108 13.21 0.09 17.61
C ILE A 108 12.97 -0.06 19.13
N PRO A 109 12.48 -1.19 19.67
CA PRO A 109 12.27 -1.35 21.11
C PRO A 109 13.53 -1.09 21.95
N GLU A 110 14.68 -1.58 21.50
CA GLU A 110 15.95 -1.37 22.22
C GLU A 110 16.38 0.10 22.25
N LEU A 111 16.18 0.82 21.14
CA LEU A 111 16.50 2.24 21.03
C LEU A 111 15.60 3.08 21.94
N ARG A 112 14.32 2.71 22.04
CA ARG A 112 13.35 3.35 22.94
C ARG A 112 13.72 3.14 24.41
N LEU A 113 14.11 1.93 24.79
CA LEU A 113 14.60 1.64 26.14
C LEU A 113 15.85 2.46 26.50
N LYS A 114 16.68 2.80 25.51
CA LYS A 114 17.83 3.70 25.65
C LYS A 114 17.46 5.19 25.67
N GLY A 115 16.18 5.55 25.62
CA GLY A 115 15.70 6.93 25.65
C GLY A 115 15.98 7.73 24.38
N TRP A 116 16.18 7.06 23.24
CA TRP A 116 16.46 7.74 21.97
C TRP A 116 15.28 8.60 21.54
N ARG A 117 15.57 9.78 20.99
CA ARG A 117 14.56 10.63 20.38
C ARG A 117 14.05 10.02 19.08
N ILE A 118 12.87 10.44 18.63
CA ILE A 118 12.26 9.96 17.38
C ILE A 118 13.22 10.15 16.20
N GLU A 119 13.89 11.30 16.11
CA GLU A 119 14.77 11.61 14.99
C GLU A 119 16.04 10.73 14.99
N ASP A 120 16.61 10.47 16.17
CA ASP A 120 17.76 9.57 16.34
C ASP A 120 17.40 8.14 15.98
N MET A 121 16.24 7.68 16.46
CA MET A 121 15.73 6.35 16.18
C MET A 121 15.47 6.18 14.69
N ASP A 122 14.74 7.09 14.03
CA ASP A 122 14.49 7.05 12.58
C ASP A 122 15.79 7.03 11.77
N ARG A 123 16.81 7.81 12.16
CA ARG A 123 18.14 7.77 11.52
C ARG A 123 18.81 6.41 11.64
N SER A 124 18.62 5.70 12.75
CA SER A 124 19.27 4.42 13.00
C SER A 124 18.58 3.22 12.35
N VAL A 125 17.35 3.40 11.85
CA VAL A 125 16.54 2.39 11.16
C VAL A 125 16.12 2.83 9.77
N VAL A 126 16.81 3.84 9.20
CA VAL A 126 16.57 4.25 7.83
C VAL A 126 16.90 3.10 6.89
N VAL A 127 16.02 2.88 5.92
CA VAL A 127 16.22 1.93 4.83
C VAL A 127 16.49 2.74 3.58
N ASP A 128 17.58 2.43 2.88
CA ASP A 128 17.78 2.88 1.50
C ASP A 128 16.98 1.96 0.58
N ASP A 129 15.76 2.38 0.24
CA ASP A 129 14.81 1.63 -0.56
C ASP A 129 14.88 1.99 -2.05
N THR A 130 15.93 2.69 -2.49
CA THR A 130 16.08 3.15 -3.88
C THR A 130 15.97 2.00 -4.89
N ALA A 131 16.65 0.89 -4.63
CA ALA A 131 16.59 -0.30 -5.48
C ALA A 131 15.19 -0.92 -5.53
N ALA A 132 14.50 -0.99 -4.39
CA ALA A 132 13.13 -1.50 -4.30
C ALA A 132 12.14 -0.60 -5.04
N VAL A 133 12.24 0.73 -4.92
CA VAL A 133 11.42 1.67 -5.69
C VAL A 133 11.62 1.46 -7.20
N ASN A 134 12.86 1.26 -7.64
CA ASN A 134 13.17 0.97 -9.05
C ASN A 134 12.61 -0.38 -9.50
N GLY A 135 12.66 -1.39 -8.62
CA GLY A 135 12.02 -2.69 -8.85
C GLY A 135 10.51 -2.57 -9.02
N ILE A 136 9.84 -1.82 -8.13
CA ILE A 136 8.40 -1.52 -8.23
C ILE A 136 8.08 -0.80 -9.55
N ASN A 137 8.87 0.19 -9.94
CA ASN A 137 8.70 0.89 -11.23
C ASN A 137 8.80 -0.07 -12.42
N THR A 138 9.74 -1.02 -12.37
CA THR A 138 9.91 -2.04 -13.42
C THR A 138 8.68 -2.95 -13.53
N LEU A 139 8.22 -3.48 -12.40
CA LEU A 139 7.05 -4.36 -12.35
C LEU A 139 5.75 -3.63 -12.73
N ARG A 140 5.59 -2.37 -12.29
CA ARG A 140 4.46 -1.51 -12.66
C ARG A 140 4.40 -1.27 -14.17
N ALA A 141 5.53 -0.88 -14.77
CA ALA A 141 5.60 -0.55 -16.19
C ALA A 141 5.29 -1.76 -17.08
N LYS A 142 5.71 -2.96 -16.68
CA LYS A 142 5.42 -4.21 -17.39
C LYS A 142 3.93 -4.44 -17.59
N TRP A 143 3.11 -4.13 -16.59
CA TRP A 143 1.70 -4.51 -16.53
C TRP A 143 0.70 -3.40 -16.88
N ASN A 144 1.20 -2.26 -17.36
CA ASN A 144 0.42 -1.08 -17.74
C ASN A 144 -0.74 -0.82 -16.78
N TRP A 145 -0.37 -0.45 -15.55
CA TRP A 145 -1.33 -0.24 -14.47
C TRP A 145 -2.42 0.76 -14.87
N SER A 146 -3.63 0.46 -14.39
CA SER A 146 -4.78 1.35 -14.48
C SER A 146 -4.57 2.62 -13.66
N ASP A 147 -5.36 3.65 -13.95
CA ASP A 147 -5.36 4.88 -13.15
C ASP A 147 -5.60 4.62 -11.66
N PHE A 148 -6.41 3.62 -11.29
CA PHE A 148 -6.68 3.29 -9.89
C PHE A 148 -5.49 2.62 -9.19
N GLU A 149 -4.80 1.71 -9.88
CA GLU A 149 -3.55 1.12 -9.40
C GLU A 149 -2.47 2.22 -9.25
N GLU A 150 -2.41 3.15 -10.19
CA GLU A 150 -1.49 4.29 -10.14
C GLU A 150 -1.83 5.24 -8.97
N MET A 151 -3.11 5.58 -8.73
CA MET A 151 -3.52 6.39 -7.58
C MET A 151 -3.08 5.77 -6.25
N GLU A 152 -3.28 4.44 -6.09
CA GLU A 152 -2.88 3.73 -4.88
C GLU A 152 -1.36 3.71 -4.69
N TYR A 153 -0.61 3.55 -5.78
CA TYR A 153 0.84 3.67 -5.75
C TYR A 153 1.31 5.07 -5.36
N GLN A 154 0.74 6.11 -5.96
CA GLN A 154 1.07 7.51 -5.67
C GLN A 154 0.75 7.91 -4.22
N LEU A 155 -0.19 7.23 -3.55
CA LEU A 155 -0.41 7.39 -2.10
C LEU A 155 0.59 6.61 -1.25
N GLY A 156 1.13 5.50 -1.76
CA GLY A 156 1.81 4.46 -1.00
C GLY A 156 3.34 4.50 -1.01
N TYR A 157 3.93 3.32 -1.26
CA TYR A 157 5.36 3.02 -1.10
C TYR A 157 6.22 3.98 -1.91
N GLY A 158 7.12 4.71 -1.24
CA GLY A 158 8.04 5.65 -1.88
C GLY A 158 7.36 6.83 -2.56
N LYS A 159 6.12 7.17 -2.17
CA LYS A 159 5.32 8.28 -2.73
C LYS A 159 4.73 9.17 -1.63
N ALA A 160 3.52 9.72 -1.83
CA ALA A 160 2.99 10.83 -1.05
C ALA A 160 3.13 10.66 0.46
N ILE A 161 2.65 9.55 1.02
CA ILE A 161 2.64 9.36 2.49
C ILE A 161 4.04 9.02 3.01
N HIS A 162 4.83 8.28 2.26
CA HIS A 162 6.23 8.02 2.62
C HIS A 162 6.98 9.35 2.74
N HIS A 163 6.92 10.19 1.71
CA HIS A 163 7.59 11.48 1.71
C HIS A 163 7.00 12.41 2.77
N PHE A 164 5.68 12.45 2.94
CA PHE A 164 5.03 13.24 4.00
C PHE A 164 5.53 12.85 5.40
N LYS A 165 5.60 11.56 5.73
CA LYS A 165 6.10 11.09 7.03
C LYS A 165 7.58 11.40 7.22
N ASN A 166 8.39 11.27 6.17
CA ASN A 166 9.79 11.69 6.23
C ASN A 166 9.92 13.21 6.39
N TYR A 167 9.04 14.00 5.79
CA TYR A 167 9.00 15.44 5.98
C TYR A 167 8.67 15.78 7.44
N VAL A 168 7.64 15.16 8.03
CA VAL A 168 7.31 15.31 9.46
C VAL A 168 8.50 15.03 10.38
N ILE A 169 9.26 13.95 10.11
CA ILE A 169 10.37 13.52 10.98
C ILE A 169 11.64 14.34 10.75
N ARG A 170 11.97 14.64 9.49
CA ARG A 170 13.30 15.13 9.09
C ARG A 170 13.32 16.58 8.65
N GLY A 171 12.18 17.14 8.22
CA GLY A 171 12.03 18.53 7.79
C GLY A 171 12.79 18.94 6.54
N HIS A 172 13.32 17.99 5.75
CA HIS A 172 14.03 18.32 4.51
C HIS A 172 13.05 18.66 3.39
N GLU A 173 13.28 19.78 2.70
CA GLU A 173 12.41 20.32 1.63
C GLU A 173 12.14 19.33 0.49
N ARG A 174 13.10 18.46 0.19
CA ARG A 174 12.91 17.41 -0.83
C ARG A 174 11.67 16.55 -0.54
N TYR A 175 11.43 16.20 0.73
CA TYR A 175 10.30 15.36 1.10
C TYR A 175 8.97 16.10 0.97
N HIS A 176 8.97 17.41 1.21
CA HIS A 176 7.82 18.26 0.94
C HIS A 176 7.50 18.27 -0.57
N THR A 177 8.50 18.54 -1.39
CA THR A 177 8.38 18.61 -2.85
C THR A 177 7.92 17.28 -3.45
N ASP A 178 8.52 16.16 -3.05
CA ASP A 178 8.20 14.82 -3.56
C ASP A 178 6.79 14.37 -3.15
N ALA A 179 6.37 14.71 -1.92
CA ALA A 179 5.01 14.45 -1.46
C ALA A 179 4.01 15.26 -2.28
N LEU A 180 4.25 16.56 -2.46
CA LEU A 180 3.39 17.44 -3.24
C LEU A 180 3.25 16.97 -4.69
N ALA A 181 4.35 16.58 -5.34
CA ALA A 181 4.34 16.05 -6.70
C ALA A 181 3.44 14.81 -6.83
N SER A 182 3.55 13.88 -5.89
CA SER A 182 2.71 12.67 -5.86
C SER A 182 1.23 12.99 -5.65
N LEU A 183 0.93 13.95 -4.77
CA LEU A 183 -0.45 14.42 -4.51
C LEU A 183 -1.08 15.12 -5.73
N LEU A 184 -0.29 15.90 -6.47
CA LEU A 184 -0.72 16.52 -7.71
C LEU A 184 -0.97 15.47 -8.82
N ALA A 185 -0.14 14.43 -8.90
CA ALA A 185 -0.35 13.32 -9.83
C ALA A 185 -1.70 12.61 -9.57
N ILE A 186 -2.03 12.36 -8.31
CA ILE A 186 -3.35 11.82 -7.92
C ILE A 186 -4.49 12.74 -8.39
N GLY A 187 -4.35 14.06 -8.19
CA GLY A 187 -5.33 15.03 -8.66
C GLY A 187 -5.56 14.97 -10.18
N GLY A 188 -4.49 14.81 -10.96
CA GLY A 188 -4.54 14.62 -12.41
C GLY A 188 -5.29 13.35 -12.83
N LEU A 189 -4.97 12.22 -12.19
CA LEU A 189 -5.64 10.93 -12.43
C LEU A 189 -7.13 11.00 -12.09
N VAL A 190 -7.47 11.60 -10.93
CA VAL A 190 -8.87 11.77 -10.51
C VAL A 190 -9.63 12.63 -11.52
N ALA A 191 -9.05 13.74 -11.97
CA ALA A 191 -9.67 14.60 -12.98
C ALA A 191 -9.86 13.88 -14.32
N GLY A 192 -8.92 13.02 -14.72
CA GLY A 192 -9.04 12.14 -15.88
C GLY A 192 -10.23 11.19 -15.78
N GLN A 193 -10.31 10.46 -14.66
CA GLN A 193 -11.40 9.50 -14.42
C GLN A 193 -12.78 10.16 -14.33
N LEU A 194 -12.87 11.35 -13.72
CA LEU A 194 -14.13 12.12 -13.69
C LEU A 194 -14.59 12.50 -15.11
N ARG A 195 -13.67 12.90 -16.00
CA ARG A 195 -14.01 13.19 -17.41
C ARG A 195 -14.41 11.94 -18.18
N ALA A 196 -13.87 10.78 -17.82
CA ALA A 196 -14.22 9.49 -18.41
C ALA A 196 -15.53 8.91 -17.86
N GLY A 197 -16.24 9.61 -16.96
CA GLY A 197 -17.50 9.15 -16.38
C GLY A 197 -17.37 8.22 -15.17
N GLY A 198 -16.19 8.18 -14.52
CA GLY A 198 -15.98 7.43 -13.28
C GLY A 198 -16.79 8.01 -12.09
N SER A 199 -16.99 7.19 -11.05
CA SER A 199 -17.84 7.55 -9.88
C SER A 199 -17.37 8.85 -9.20
N PRO A 200 -18.16 9.92 -9.23
CA PRO A 200 -17.83 11.18 -8.56
C PRO A 200 -17.67 11.05 -7.05
N GLU A 201 -18.42 10.13 -6.45
CA GLU A 201 -18.40 9.87 -5.01
C GLU A 201 -17.05 9.26 -4.60
N ALA A 202 -16.68 8.11 -5.19
CA ALA A 202 -15.43 7.44 -4.87
C ALA A 202 -14.21 8.30 -5.23
N LEU A 203 -14.21 8.94 -6.39
CA LEU A 203 -13.13 9.85 -6.80
C LEU A 203 -13.07 11.11 -5.92
N GLY A 204 -14.22 11.57 -5.42
CA GLY A 204 -14.32 12.66 -4.45
C GLY A 204 -13.65 12.33 -3.11
N GLU A 205 -13.79 11.09 -2.63
CA GLU A 205 -13.11 10.61 -1.42
C GLU A 205 -11.58 10.64 -1.57
N ILE A 206 -11.07 10.12 -2.68
CA ILE A 206 -9.62 10.09 -2.98
C ILE A 206 -9.07 11.52 -3.07
N ARG A 207 -9.76 12.40 -3.82
CA ARG A 207 -9.38 13.81 -3.96
C ARG A 207 -9.33 14.53 -2.61
N ARG A 208 -10.29 14.27 -1.73
CA ARG A 208 -10.32 14.90 -0.40
C ARG A 208 -9.13 14.51 0.46
N ILE A 209 -8.77 13.23 0.47
CA ILE A 209 -7.60 12.76 1.23
C ILE A 209 -6.32 13.36 0.64
N ALA A 210 -6.17 13.40 -0.68
CA ALA A 210 -5.03 14.05 -1.31
C ALA A 210 -4.92 15.53 -0.93
N HIS A 211 -6.04 16.27 -0.95
CA HIS A 211 -6.07 17.67 -0.55
C HIS A 211 -5.71 17.87 0.93
N ALA A 212 -6.20 17.00 1.82
CA ALA A 212 -5.88 17.07 3.25
C ALA A 212 -4.36 16.94 3.49
N TYR A 213 -3.69 16.02 2.78
CA TYR A 213 -2.23 15.91 2.85
C TYR A 213 -1.53 17.18 2.31
N GLN A 214 -2.05 17.79 1.23
CA GLN A 214 -1.50 19.05 0.70
C GLN A 214 -1.60 20.20 1.72
N GLU A 215 -2.74 20.34 2.39
CA GLU A 215 -2.90 21.34 3.45
C GLU A 215 -1.97 21.07 4.64
N TYR A 216 -1.80 19.79 4.99
CA TYR A 216 -0.95 19.39 6.10
C TYR A 216 0.54 19.56 5.81
N LEU A 217 0.99 19.51 4.56
CA LEU A 217 2.35 19.88 4.20
C LEU A 217 2.68 21.31 4.68
N GLY A 218 1.79 22.27 4.42
CA GLY A 218 1.95 23.65 4.91
C GLY A 218 1.83 23.78 6.44
N LEU A 219 1.05 22.91 7.10
CA LEU A 219 0.99 22.88 8.57
C LEU A 219 2.29 22.33 9.17
N VAL A 220 2.86 21.26 8.61
CA VAL A 220 4.15 20.71 9.02
C VAL A 220 5.24 21.77 8.91
N GLU A 221 5.31 22.47 7.78
CA GLU A 221 6.28 23.56 7.55
C GLU A 221 6.21 24.61 8.66
N ARG A 222 5.00 25.12 8.96
CA ARG A 222 4.79 26.10 10.04
C ARG A 222 5.19 25.56 11.40
N MET A 223 4.84 24.32 11.71
CA MET A 223 5.17 23.73 13.02
C MET A 223 6.68 23.46 13.16
N GLN A 224 7.36 23.12 12.07
CA GLN A 224 8.82 22.96 12.04
C GLN A 224 9.53 24.31 12.20
N TYR A 225 9.05 25.36 11.54
CA TYR A 225 9.53 26.73 11.75
C TYR A 225 9.41 27.16 13.22
N LEU A 226 8.31 26.78 13.87
CA LEU A 226 8.07 27.00 15.30
C LEU A 226 8.80 26.01 16.22
N GLN A 227 9.68 25.17 15.69
CA GLN A 227 10.46 24.16 16.42
C GLN A 227 9.59 23.24 17.30
N ARG A 228 8.38 22.90 16.84
CA ARG A 228 7.51 21.98 17.56
C ARG A 228 8.12 20.57 17.56
N PRO A 229 8.07 19.84 18.69
CA PRO A 229 8.52 18.45 18.75
C PRO A 229 7.81 17.56 17.72
N THR A 230 8.54 16.60 17.13
CA THR A 230 8.03 15.70 16.08
C THR A 230 6.75 14.96 16.47
N ASN A 231 6.61 14.55 17.74
CA ASN A 231 5.39 13.91 18.23
C ASN A 231 4.17 14.86 18.26
N GLN A 232 4.39 16.17 18.49
CA GLN A 232 3.32 17.17 18.40
C GLN A 232 2.94 17.43 16.94
N ILE A 233 3.92 17.47 16.03
CA ILE A 233 3.67 17.60 14.60
C ILE A 233 2.85 16.40 14.11
N ASP A 234 3.29 15.16 14.35
CA ASP A 234 2.56 13.94 13.92
C ASP A 234 1.13 13.88 14.48
N LEU A 235 0.92 14.35 15.72
CA LEU A 235 -0.42 14.40 16.31
C LEU A 235 -1.32 15.41 15.59
N ALA A 236 -0.79 16.58 15.24
CA ALA A 236 -1.54 17.65 14.58
C ALA A 236 -1.91 17.32 13.12
N VAL A 237 -1.14 16.46 12.46
CA VAL A 237 -1.28 16.15 11.03
C VAL A 237 -1.77 14.73 10.75
N LYS A 238 -2.41 14.11 11.74
CA LYS A 238 -2.95 12.75 11.60
C LYS A 238 -4.20 12.76 10.72
N ILE A 239 -4.15 12.01 9.62
CA ILE A 239 -5.28 11.83 8.69
C ILE A 239 -5.93 10.45 8.90
N ASN A 240 -7.26 10.39 8.72
CA ASN A 240 -7.99 9.13 8.59
C ASN A 240 -8.08 8.73 7.11
N ASP A 241 -7.18 7.85 6.69
CA ASP A 241 -7.05 7.35 5.31
C ASP A 241 -8.19 6.41 4.88
N GLY A 242 -8.97 5.91 5.85
CA GLY A 242 -9.99 4.87 5.64
C GLY A 242 -11.01 5.16 4.52
N PRO A 243 -11.54 6.38 4.36
CA PRO A 243 -12.47 6.69 3.27
C PRO A 243 -11.83 6.53 1.89
N ALA A 244 -10.60 7.02 1.66
CA ALA A 244 -9.93 6.82 0.37
C ALA A 244 -9.54 5.37 0.14
N THR A 245 -9.18 4.61 1.18
CA THR A 245 -8.95 3.16 1.05
C THR A 245 -10.21 2.44 0.59
N LYS A 246 -11.37 2.75 1.17
CA LYS A 246 -12.66 2.17 0.76
C LYS A 246 -13.03 2.56 -0.67
N ALA A 247 -12.83 3.82 -1.03
CA ALA A 247 -13.10 4.31 -2.38
C ALA A 247 -12.21 3.65 -3.44
N LEU A 248 -10.91 3.53 -3.18
CA LEU A 248 -10.01 2.79 -4.07
C LEU A 248 -10.43 1.33 -4.20
N ALA A 249 -10.91 0.70 -3.13
CA ALA A 249 -11.40 -0.68 -3.16
C ALA A 249 -12.69 -0.86 -3.98
N SER A 250 -13.56 0.14 -4.05
CA SER A 250 -14.80 0.07 -4.85
C SER A 250 -14.62 0.40 -6.34
N LEU A 251 -13.45 0.89 -6.74
CA LEU A 251 -13.14 1.28 -8.13
C LEU A 251 -12.44 0.15 -8.92
N ARG A 252 -12.25 -1.01 -8.29
CA ARG A 252 -11.59 -2.21 -8.84
C ARG A 252 -12.63 -3.32 -8.98
#